data_AF-A0A954N5S9-F1
#
_entry.id   AF-A0A954N5S9-F1
#
_cell.length_a   1.000
_cell.length_b   1.000
_cell.length_c   1.000
_cell.angle_alpha   90.00
_cell.angle_beta   90.00
_cell.angle_gamma   90.00
#
_symmetry.space_group_name_H-M   'P 1'
#
loop_
_entity.id
_entity.type
_entity.pdbx_description
1 polymer ?
#
loop_
_entity_poly.entity_id
_entity_poly.type
_entity_poly.pdbx_seq_one_letter_code
_entity_poly.pdbx_strand_id
1 'polypeptide(L)'
;VTSLRDQVKQEPDNLNLRLQLAETLAANNQYQEAFEICLELIAKDRATMLEPAKQAMVTMFQVLGPASELTQTYRRKLSTILY
;
A
#
# COMPACT_ATOMS: atom_id res chain seq x y z
N VAL A 1 6.89 -10.22 9.79
CA VAL A 1 7.27 -9.66 8.47
C VAL A 1 8.14 -10.59 7.62
N THR A 2 9.08 -11.36 8.18
CA THR A 2 10.06 -12.14 7.40
C THR A 2 9.44 -13.19 6.46
N SER A 3 8.42 -13.94 6.90
CA SER A 3 7.80 -14.99 6.07
C SER A 3 7.01 -14.44 4.88
N LEU A 4 6.35 -13.28 5.02
CA LEU A 4 5.59 -12.64 3.94
C LEU A 4 6.49 -12.04 2.87
N ARG A 5 7.62 -11.44 3.25
CA ARG A 5 8.60 -10.92 2.28
C ARG A 5 9.20 -12.04 1.44
N ASP A 6 9.42 -13.22 2.03
CA ASP A 6 9.94 -14.38 1.30
C ASP A 6 8.90 -14.91 0.32
N GLN A 7 7.64 -15.03 0.74
CA GLN A 7 6.55 -15.44 -0.15
C GLN A 7 6.34 -14.45 -1.32
N VAL A 8 6.41 -13.14 -1.06
CA VAL A 8 6.34 -12.13 -2.13
C VAL A 8 7.54 -12.21 -3.08
N LYS A 9 8.73 -12.62 -2.59
CA LYS A 9 9.89 -12.87 -3.46
C LYS A 9 9.71 -14.11 -4.33
N GLN A 10 9.07 -15.15 -3.80
CA GLN A 10 8.78 -16.38 -4.55
C GLN A 10 7.61 -16.17 -5.53
N GLU A 11 6.64 -15.35 -5.18
CA GLU A 11 5.48 -15.01 -6.01
C GLU A 11 5.32 -13.49 -6.21
N PRO A 12 6.19 -12.84 -7.01
CA PRO A 12 6.14 -11.38 -7.22
C PRO A 12 4.90 -10.92 -7.99
N ASP A 13 4.19 -11.84 -8.64
CA ASP A 13 2.92 -11.61 -9.33
C ASP A 13 1.70 -11.79 -8.43
N ASN A 14 1.87 -12.30 -7.21
CA ASN A 14 0.77 -12.46 -6.28
C ASN A 14 0.45 -11.12 -5.59
N LEU A 15 -0.44 -10.37 -6.22
CA LEU A 15 -0.89 -9.05 -5.76
C LEU A 15 -1.54 -9.10 -4.36
N ASN A 16 -2.22 -10.20 -4.01
CA ASN A 16 -2.79 -10.39 -2.69
C ASN A 16 -1.71 -10.51 -1.60
N LEU A 17 -0.65 -11.27 -1.85
CA LEU A 17 0.49 -11.38 -0.90
C LEU A 17 1.19 -10.03 -0.70
N ARG A 18 1.34 -9.25 -1.77
CA ARG A 18 1.90 -7.89 -1.69
C ARG A 18 1.02 -6.96 -0.87
N LEU A 19 -0.31 -7.05 -1.01
CA LEU A 19 -1.24 -6.27 -0.18
C LEU A 19 -1.11 -6.64 1.30
N GLN A 20 -1.12 -7.94 1.63
CA GLN A 20 -0.92 -8.40 3.02
C GLN A 20 0.43 -7.94 3.59
N LEU A 21 1.47 -7.90 2.76
CA LEU A 21 2.77 -7.35 3.15
C LEU A 21 2.65 -5.87 3.52
N ALA A 22 1.96 -5.06 2.70
CA ALA A 22 1.72 -3.64 2.98
C ALA A 22 0.95 -3.42 4.29
N GLU A 23 -0.10 -4.19 4.54
CA GLU A 23 -0.87 -4.12 5.80
C GLU A 23 0.00 -4.48 7.01
N THR A 24 0.82 -5.52 6.87
CA THR A 24 1.76 -5.94 7.92
C THR A 24 2.81 -4.86 8.18
N LEU A 25 3.34 -4.21 7.14
CA LEU A 25 4.29 -3.11 7.26
C LEU A 25 3.66 -1.90 7.96
N ALA A 26 2.43 -1.55 7.61
CA ALA A 26 1.68 -0.49 8.29
C ALA A 26 1.46 -0.80 9.77
N ALA A 27 1.15 -2.05 10.13
CA ALA A 27 1.06 -2.49 11.52
C ALA A 27 2.41 -2.40 12.28
N ASN A 28 3.53 -2.46 11.56
CA ASN A 28 4.89 -2.25 12.11
C ASN A 28 5.34 -0.78 12.05
N ASN A 29 4.43 0.18 11.85
CA ASN A 29 4.73 1.60 11.66
C ASN A 29 5.59 1.93 10.41
N GLN A 30 5.77 0.98 9.50
CA GLN A 30 6.51 1.15 8.25
C GLN A 30 5.58 1.67 7.14
N TYR A 31 4.93 2.80 7.39
CA TYR A 31 3.89 3.34 6.51
C TYR A 31 4.41 3.72 5.13
N GLN A 32 5.63 4.25 5.04
CA GLN A 32 6.21 4.64 3.75
C GLN A 32 6.27 3.45 2.78
N GLU A 33 6.87 2.35 3.22
CA GLU A 33 7.00 1.13 2.41
C GLU A 33 5.62 0.50 2.11
N ALA A 34 4.69 0.54 3.07
CA ALA A 34 3.32 0.09 2.87
C ALA A 34 2.59 0.89 1.77
N PHE A 35 2.72 2.22 1.78
CA PHE A 35 2.11 3.07 0.76
C PHE A 35 2.72 2.86 -0.62
N GLU A 36 4.03 2.69 -0.72
CA GLU A 36 4.69 2.40 -1.99
C GLU A 36 4.17 1.10 -2.60
N ILE A 37 4.05 0.03 -1.79
CA ILE A 37 3.50 -1.25 -2.25
C ILE A 37 2.05 -1.08 -2.73
N CYS A 38 1.20 -0.36 -1.97
CA CYS A 38 -0.17 -0.10 -2.40
C CYS A 38 -0.24 0.65 -3.74
N LEU A 39 0.61 1.65 -3.97
CA LEU A 39 0.64 2.37 -5.24
C LEU A 39 1.13 1.48 -6.39
N GLU A 40 2.16 0.65 -6.16
CA GLU A 40 2.64 -0.32 -7.16
C GLU A 40 1.55 -1.34 -7.53
N LEU A 41 0.77 -1.80 -6.57
CA LEU A 41 -0.36 -2.70 -6.81
C LEU A 41 -1.39 -2.08 -7.77
N ILE A 42 -1.75 -0.82 -7.53
CA ILE A 42 -2.69 -0.07 -8.38
C ILE A 42 -2.09 0.17 -9.77
N ALA A 43 -0.78 0.46 -9.84
CA ALA A 43 -0.10 0.65 -11.12
C ALA A 43 -0.01 -0.65 -11.94
N LYS A 44 0.15 -1.80 -11.26
CA LYS A 44 0.24 -3.12 -11.91
C LYS A 44 -1.13 -3.64 -12.34
N ASP A 45 -2.13 -3.59 -11.46
CA ASP A 45 -3.50 -3.98 -11.79
C ASP A 45 -4.54 -3.07 -11.13
N ARG A 46 -4.84 -1.96 -11.80
CA ARG A 46 -5.82 -1.00 -11.29
C ARG A 46 -7.22 -1.59 -11.18
N ALA A 47 -7.62 -2.50 -12.07
CA ALA A 47 -8.99 -3.00 -12.10
C ALA A 47 -9.34 -3.80 -10.83
N THR A 48 -8.41 -4.62 -10.35
CA THR A 48 -8.63 -5.49 -9.17
C THR A 48 -8.03 -4.93 -7.89
N MET A 49 -6.90 -4.21 -7.96
CA MET A 49 -6.20 -3.73 -6.77
C MET A 49 -6.56 -2.32 -6.35
N LEU A 50 -7.26 -1.54 -7.18
CA LEU A 50 -7.60 -0.16 -6.83
C LEU A 50 -8.40 -0.06 -5.54
N GLU A 51 -9.47 -0.83 -5.41
CA GLU A 51 -10.32 -0.83 -4.23
C GLU A 51 -9.57 -1.29 -2.96
N PRO A 52 -8.95 -2.48 -2.92
CA PRO A 52 -8.30 -2.95 -1.70
C PRO A 52 -7.07 -2.10 -1.31
N ALA A 53 -6.25 -1.67 -2.28
CA ALA A 53 -5.11 -0.80 -1.99
C ALA A 53 -5.57 0.57 -1.49
N LYS A 54 -6.61 1.17 -2.11
CA LYS A 54 -7.18 2.43 -1.64
C LYS A 54 -7.71 2.32 -0.21
N GLN A 55 -8.42 1.25 0.12
CA GLN A 55 -8.92 1.00 1.48
C GLN A 55 -7.76 0.96 2.49
N ALA A 56 -6.72 0.16 2.19
CA ALA A 56 -5.53 0.07 3.04
C ALA A 56 -4.87 1.45 3.23
N MET A 57 -4.68 2.22 2.15
CA MET A 57 -4.11 3.57 2.23
C MET A 57 -4.96 4.52 3.07
N VAL A 58 -6.29 4.49 2.92
CA VAL A 58 -7.21 5.32 3.71
C VAL A 58 -7.11 5.00 5.20
N THR A 59 -7.07 3.72 5.57
CA THR A 59 -6.87 3.30 6.97
C THR A 59 -5.55 3.85 7.51
N MET A 60 -4.46 3.73 6.76
CA MET A 60 -3.16 4.29 7.17
C MET A 60 -3.21 5.82 7.32
N PHE A 61 -3.92 6.54 6.44
CA PHE A 61 -4.11 7.98 6.56
C PHE A 61 -4.92 8.38 7.80
N GLN A 62 -5.90 7.57 8.20
CA GLN A 62 -6.66 7.79 9.43
C GLN A 62 -5.77 7.63 10.67
N VAL A 63 -4.88 6.63 10.66
CA VAL A 63 -3.93 6.38 11.76
C VAL A 63 -2.88 7.49 11.86
N LEU A 64 -2.28 7.88 10.73
CA LEU A 64 -1.27 8.95 10.68
C LEU A 64 -1.86 10.36 10.87
N GLY A 65 -3.14 10.52 10.54
CA GLY A 65 -3.82 11.80 10.50
C GLY A 65 -3.53 12.61 9.22
N PRO A 66 -4.37 13.63 8.96
CA PRO A 66 -4.27 14.47 7.75
C PRO A 66 -3.08 15.42 7.75
N ALA A 67 -2.50 15.74 8.92
CA ALA A 67 -1.35 16.63 9.05
C ALA A 67 -0.01 15.94 8.74
N SER A 68 0.03 14.61 8.68
CA SER A 68 1.24 13.87 8.38
C SER A 68 1.74 14.15 6.96
N GLU A 69 3.04 14.39 6.81
CA GLU A 69 3.68 14.60 5.50
C GLU A 69 3.53 13.37 4.59
N LEU A 70 3.55 12.17 5.16
CA LEU A 70 3.30 10.92 4.42
C LEU A 70 1.88 10.92 3.85
N THR A 71 0.88 11.22 4.68
CA THR A 71 -0.52 11.30 4.23
C THR A 71 -0.69 12.27 3.08
N GLN A 72 -0.13 13.48 3.19
CA GLN A 72 -0.23 14.49 2.13
C GLN A 72 0.45 14.05 0.83
N THR A 73 1.66 13.51 0.93
CA THR A 73 2.46 13.04 -0.22
C THR A 73 1.78 11.89 -0.94
N TYR A 74 1.35 10.86 -0.21
CA TYR A 74 0.76 9.66 -0.78
C TYR A 74 -0.68 9.88 -1.27
N ARG A 75 -1.45 10.77 -0.63
CA ARG A 75 -2.77 11.17 -1.13
C ARG A 75 -2.68 11.89 -2.47
N ARG A 76 -1.66 12.74 -2.65
CA ARG A 76 -1.37 13.37 -3.95
C ARG A 76 -1.00 12.34 -5.00
N LYS A 77 -0.08 11.42 -4.69
CA LYS A 77 0.32 10.32 -5.60
C LYS A 77 -0.88 9.45 -6.00
N LEU A 78 -1.71 9.04 -5.05
CA LEU A 78 -2.92 8.26 -5.33
C LEU A 78 -3.87 8.99 -6.28
N SER A 79 -4.05 10.30 -6.07
CA SER A 79 -4.87 11.12 -6.98
C SER A 79 -4.26 11.19 -8.39
N THR A 80 -2.94 11.32 -8.51
CA THR A 80 -2.25 11.30 -9.81
C THR A 80 -2.40 9.97 -10.56
N ILE A 81 -2.52 8.84 -9.87
CA ILE A 81 -2.75 7.54 -10.52
C ILE A 81 -4.23 7.37 -10.93
N LEU A 82 -5.13 8.04 -10.22
CA LEU A 82 -6.58 7.94 -10.43
C LEU A 82 -7.08 8.81 -11.58
N TYR A 83 -6.46 9.96 -11.82
CA TYR A 83 -6.80 10.93 -12.86
C TYR A 83 -5.87 10.79 -14.08
#